data_AF-A0A9D6QSE5-F1
#
_entry.id   AF-A0A9D6QSE5-F1
#
_cell.length_a   1.000
_cell.length_b   1.000
_cell.length_c   1.000
_cell.angle_alpha   90.00
_cell.angle_beta   90.00
_cell.angle_gamma   90.00
#
_symmetry.space_group_name_H-M   'P 1'
#
loop_
_entity.id
_entity.type
_entity.pdbx_description
1 polymer ?
#
loop_
_entity_poly.entity_id
_entity_poly.type
_entity_poly.pdbx_seq_one_letter_code
_entity_poly.pdbx_strand_id
1 'polypeptide(L)'
;MHSQKTKVVFSRHKVFPFVCLSLPFVCQSNPRNVPLVSSNKPFVGSWGFTLIEMIITITIAGILMAVAAPNMFTFVASNRLASQVNDLINGWLVYYVDPITAANVTLKLHGQLTGNNTLTAPAPVLTFNKSGFLTSAAGNFTLCDGKLKKSRILNIPVTGRPALTENTC
;
A
#
# COMPACT_ATOMS: atom_id res chain seq x y z
N MET A 1 -12.93 72.95 -61.75
CA MET A 1 -11.54 73.40 -61.92
C MET A 1 -10.84 73.31 -60.58
N HIS A 2 -9.63 72.74 -60.57
CA HIS A 2 -8.58 72.87 -59.54
C HIS A 2 -8.96 72.54 -58.07
N SER A 3 -8.43 71.46 -57.49
CA SER A 3 -7.04 71.29 -57.02
C SER A 3 -6.93 71.61 -55.53
N GLN A 4 -6.60 70.60 -54.74
CA GLN A 4 -5.36 70.49 -53.95
C GLN A 4 -5.61 69.59 -52.74
N LYS A 5 -4.83 68.51 -52.69
CA LYS A 5 -4.51 67.81 -51.45
C LYS A 5 -3.71 68.75 -50.56
N THR A 6 -4.01 68.81 -49.27
CA THR A 6 -2.96 69.07 -48.28
C THR A 6 -3.10 68.16 -47.07
N LYS A 7 -2.12 67.28 -47.04
CA LYS A 7 -1.69 66.36 -45.99
C LYS A 7 -1.29 67.18 -44.76
N VAL A 8 -1.85 66.89 -43.59
CA VAL A 8 -1.21 67.23 -42.32
C VAL A 8 -1.20 65.98 -41.45
N VAL A 9 0.00 65.42 -41.35
CA VAL A 9 0.38 64.41 -40.38
C VAL A 9 0.35 65.07 -39.00
N PHE A 10 -0.40 64.51 -38.05
CA PHE A 10 -0.18 64.80 -36.63
C PHE A 10 -0.10 63.51 -35.82
N SER A 11 0.88 63.55 -34.93
CA SER A 11 1.48 62.42 -34.24
C SER A 11 0.65 61.94 -33.04
N ARG A 12 1.00 60.73 -32.63
CA ARG A 12 0.44 59.93 -31.53
C ARG A 12 0.15 60.72 -30.25
N HIS A 13 -0.98 60.42 -29.60
CA HIS A 13 -0.96 59.98 -28.19
C HIS A 13 -2.32 59.49 -27.67
N LYS A 14 -2.23 58.38 -26.91
CA LYS A 14 -3.00 58.00 -25.71
C LYS A 14 -4.53 57.84 -25.83
N VAL A 15 -4.90 56.55 -25.83
CA VAL A 15 -5.93 55.86 -25.02
C VAL A 15 -6.88 56.77 -24.23
N PHE A 16 -8.19 56.58 -24.39
CA PHE A 16 -9.16 56.19 -23.33
C PHE A 16 -10.59 56.14 -23.90
N PRO A 17 -11.51 55.44 -23.22
CA PRO A 17 -12.49 54.49 -23.79
C PRO A 17 -13.82 55.18 -24.13
N PHE A 18 -14.96 54.58 -23.81
CA PHE A 18 -16.34 55.07 -24.02
C PHE A 18 -16.96 54.65 -25.36
N VAL A 19 -17.58 53.45 -25.31
CA VAL A 19 -18.95 53.15 -25.75
C VAL A 19 -19.55 54.19 -26.70
N CYS A 20 -19.69 53.84 -27.98
CA CYS A 20 -20.55 54.56 -28.91
C CYS A 20 -21.96 53.96 -28.85
N LEU A 21 -22.90 54.74 -28.32
CA LEU A 21 -24.33 54.45 -28.23
C LEU A 21 -25.03 55.11 -29.43
N SER A 22 -25.10 54.44 -30.59
CA SER A 22 -26.10 54.63 -31.67
C SER A 22 -25.62 53.96 -32.98
N LEU A 23 -25.95 52.67 -33.15
CA LEU A 23 -26.19 51.83 -34.36
C LEU A 23 -25.75 52.32 -35.78
N PRO A 24 -25.56 51.44 -36.81
CA PRO A 24 -25.29 50.00 -36.85
C PRO A 24 -24.42 49.57 -38.07
N PHE A 25 -23.09 49.37 -37.96
CA PHE A 25 -22.35 48.60 -38.98
C PHE A 25 -21.20 47.80 -38.36
N VAL A 26 -21.15 46.52 -38.73
CA VAL A 26 -20.19 45.47 -38.38
C VAL A 26 -18.75 45.95 -38.25
N CYS A 27 -18.07 45.65 -37.13
CA CYS A 27 -16.60 45.67 -37.10
C CYS A 27 -16.07 44.49 -37.93
N GLN A 28 -15.31 44.79 -38.98
CA GLN A 28 -14.70 43.78 -39.85
C GLN A 28 -13.72 42.91 -39.06
N SER A 29 -14.07 41.65 -38.81
CA SER A 29 -13.13 40.65 -38.30
C SER A 29 -12.09 40.40 -39.39
N ASN A 30 -10.85 40.84 -39.20
CA ASN A 30 -9.74 40.41 -40.04
C ASN A 30 -9.22 39.07 -39.48
N PRO A 31 -9.53 37.91 -40.09
CA PRO A 31 -9.00 36.65 -39.61
C PRO A 31 -7.49 36.66 -39.82
N ARG A 32 -6.74 36.65 -38.72
CA ARG A 32 -5.28 36.55 -38.76
C ARG A 32 -4.95 35.11 -39.14
N ASN A 33 -4.81 34.86 -40.44
CA ASN A 33 -4.46 33.55 -41.00
C ASN A 33 -2.97 33.28 -40.73
N VAL A 34 -2.65 32.91 -39.49
CA VAL A 34 -1.34 32.37 -39.14
C VAL A 34 -1.38 30.87 -39.43
N PRO A 35 -0.58 30.35 -40.38
CA PRO A 35 -0.58 28.92 -40.67
C PRO A 35 -0.12 28.16 -39.42
N LEU A 36 -0.85 27.12 -39.05
CA LEU A 36 -0.63 26.31 -37.85
C LEU A 36 0.69 25.49 -37.87
N VAL A 37 1.52 25.65 -38.90
CA VAL A 37 2.75 24.89 -39.11
C VAL A 37 3.88 25.83 -39.52
N SER A 38 4.54 26.45 -38.54
CA SER A 38 5.94 26.91 -38.69
C SER A 38 6.49 27.38 -37.34
N SER A 39 6.79 26.43 -36.47
CA SER A 39 7.87 26.60 -35.48
C SER A 39 8.24 25.23 -34.93
N ASN A 40 9.15 24.55 -35.62
CA ASN A 40 9.82 23.35 -35.10
C ASN A 40 10.85 23.79 -34.04
N LYS A 41 10.36 24.25 -32.88
CA LYS A 41 11.19 24.53 -31.72
C LYS A 41 11.41 23.18 -31.02
N PRO A 42 12.64 22.67 -30.84
CA PRO A 42 12.84 21.49 -30.01
C PRO A 42 12.33 21.79 -28.60
N PHE A 43 11.51 20.89 -28.05
CA PHE A 43 10.85 21.01 -26.74
C PHE A 43 11.84 20.80 -25.58
N VAL A 44 12.94 21.56 -25.53
CA VAL A 44 13.86 21.53 -24.38
C VAL A 44 14.09 22.96 -23.89
N GLY A 45 13.13 23.44 -23.09
CA GLY A 45 13.31 24.60 -22.20
C GLY A 45 13.84 24.10 -20.85
N SER A 46 14.72 24.87 -20.20
CA SER A 46 15.63 24.36 -19.17
C SER A 46 15.02 23.90 -17.83
N TRP A 47 13.69 23.80 -17.67
CA TRP A 47 13.04 23.45 -16.38
C TRP A 47 11.68 22.71 -16.56
N GLY A 48 11.61 21.63 -17.35
CA GLY A 48 10.39 20.82 -17.45
C GLY A 48 10.60 19.40 -17.97
N PHE A 49 9.84 18.43 -17.43
CA PHE A 49 9.86 17.02 -17.85
C PHE A 49 9.18 16.82 -19.21
N THR A 50 9.79 16.02 -20.09
CA THR A 50 9.19 15.68 -21.40
C THR A 50 8.13 14.58 -21.25
N LEU A 51 7.17 14.52 -22.18
CA LEU A 51 6.13 13.46 -22.16
C LEU A 51 6.74 12.05 -22.25
N ILE A 52 7.82 11.90 -23.03
CA ILE A 52 8.55 10.62 -23.13
C ILE A 52 9.23 10.23 -21.83
N GLU A 53 9.79 11.19 -21.10
CA GLU A 53 10.43 10.97 -19.80
C GLU A 53 9.41 10.56 -18.74
N MET A 54 8.22 11.15 -18.77
CA MET A 54 7.12 10.73 -17.90
C MET A 54 6.69 9.29 -18.20
N ILE A 55 6.57 8.90 -19.48
CA ILE A 55 6.24 7.50 -19.85
C ILE A 55 7.33 6.53 -19.36
N ILE A 56 8.60 6.85 -19.57
CA ILE A 56 9.70 5.97 -19.15
C ILE A 56 9.74 5.83 -17.61
N THR A 57 9.57 6.93 -16.88
CA THR A 57 9.58 6.91 -15.40
C THR A 57 8.43 6.08 -14.81
N ILE A 58 7.19 6.23 -15.30
CA ILE A 58 6.06 5.41 -14.82
C ILE A 58 6.22 3.94 -15.21
N THR A 59 6.87 3.65 -16.35
CA THR A 59 7.15 2.28 -16.80
C THR A 59 8.12 1.59 -15.84
N ILE A 60 9.23 2.26 -15.50
CA ILE A 60 10.22 1.73 -14.56
C ILE A 60 9.62 1.61 -13.15
N ALA A 61 8.87 2.61 -12.69
CA ALA A 61 8.18 2.57 -11.40
C ALA A 61 7.20 1.38 -11.31
N GLY A 62 6.43 1.12 -12.38
CA GLY A 62 5.51 -0.01 -12.45
C GLY A 62 6.21 -1.37 -12.36
N ILE A 63 7.33 -1.53 -13.07
CA ILE A 63 8.15 -2.76 -12.99
C ILE A 63 8.68 -2.98 -11.57
N LEU A 64 9.19 -1.93 -10.93
CA LEU A 64 9.69 -2.00 -9.56
C LEU A 64 8.58 -2.35 -8.55
N MET A 65 7.40 -1.74 -8.68
CA MET A 65 6.25 -2.06 -7.82
C MET A 65 5.78 -3.51 -8.01
N ALA A 66 5.78 -4.02 -9.24
CA ALA A 66 5.37 -5.40 -9.54
C ALA A 66 6.25 -6.43 -8.82
N VAL A 67 7.55 -6.16 -8.66
CA VAL A 67 8.47 -7.03 -7.92
C VAL A 67 8.45 -6.73 -6.41
N ALA A 68 8.34 -5.46 -6.01
CA ALA A 68 8.40 -5.06 -4.60
C ALA A 68 7.15 -5.45 -3.80
N ALA A 69 5.95 -5.26 -4.38
CA ALA A 69 4.68 -5.49 -3.68
C ALA A 69 4.51 -6.92 -3.11
N PRO A 70 4.71 -8.02 -3.87
CA PRO A 70 4.54 -9.37 -3.34
C PRO A 70 5.52 -9.68 -2.18
N ASN A 71 6.75 -9.16 -2.26
CA ASN A 71 7.79 -9.40 -1.25
C ASN A 71 7.51 -8.66 0.07
N MET A 72 6.81 -7.53 0.04
CA MET A 72 6.39 -6.84 1.25
C MET A 72 5.31 -7.62 2.02
N PHE A 73 4.38 -8.29 1.31
CA PHE A 73 3.36 -9.12 1.94
C PHE A 73 3.95 -10.35 2.63
N THR A 74 4.97 -11.00 2.05
CA THR A 74 5.64 -12.16 2.67
C THR A 74 6.48 -11.77 3.89
N PHE A 75 7.13 -10.60 3.86
CA PHE A 75 7.85 -10.07 5.02
C PHE A 75 6.91 -9.72 6.17
N VAL A 76 5.81 -9.00 5.92
CA VAL A 76 4.82 -8.67 6.96
C VAL A 76 4.17 -9.95 7.51
N ALA A 77 3.84 -10.93 6.66
CA ALA A 77 3.33 -12.21 7.11
C ALA A 77 4.32 -12.94 8.03
N SER A 78 5.60 -13.00 7.65
CA SER A 78 6.66 -13.65 8.45
C SER A 78 6.86 -12.97 9.81
N ASN A 79 6.83 -11.64 9.87
CA ASN A 79 6.93 -10.91 11.15
C ASN A 79 5.73 -11.18 12.07
N ARG A 80 4.51 -11.27 11.51
CA ARG A 80 3.32 -11.63 12.29
C ARG A 80 3.39 -13.06 12.83
N LEU A 81 3.99 -13.98 12.08
CA LEU A 81 4.24 -15.35 12.55
C LEU A 81 5.28 -15.40 13.66
N ALA A 82 6.40 -14.70 13.48
CA ALA A 82 7.47 -14.63 14.47
C ALA A 82 6.97 -14.03 15.81
N SER A 83 6.17 -12.96 15.77
CA SER A 83 5.59 -12.35 16.98
C SER A 83 4.69 -13.34 17.74
N GLN A 84 3.79 -14.04 17.06
CA GLN A 84 2.87 -15.00 17.71
C GLN A 84 3.60 -16.20 18.31
N VAL A 85 4.67 -16.69 17.66
CA VAL A 85 5.49 -17.77 18.21
C VAL A 85 6.31 -17.27 19.41
N ASN A 86 6.83 -16.05 19.36
CA ASN A 86 7.55 -15.44 20.48
C ASN A 86 6.65 -15.28 21.72
N ASP A 87 5.37 -14.95 21.55
CA ASP A 87 4.44 -14.83 22.67
C ASP A 87 4.32 -16.16 23.44
N LEU A 88 4.20 -17.29 22.74
CA LEU A 88 4.12 -18.60 23.39
C LEU A 88 5.44 -19.03 24.05
N ILE A 89 6.59 -18.58 23.53
CA ILE A 89 7.89 -18.79 24.19
C ILE A 89 8.01 -17.96 25.46
N ASN A 90 7.52 -16.71 25.45
CA ASN A 90 7.61 -15.78 26.57
C ASN A 90 6.63 -16.07 27.72
N GLY A 91 5.78 -17.08 27.56
CA GLY A 91 4.81 -17.52 28.55
C GLY A 91 3.39 -17.26 28.09
N TRP A 92 2.47 -18.07 28.57
CA TRP A 92 1.07 -17.99 28.15
C TRP A 92 0.15 -18.28 29.33
N LEU A 93 -1.05 -17.71 29.26
CA LEU A 93 -2.09 -17.91 30.24
C LEU A 93 -3.42 -18.26 29.57
N VAL A 94 -4.12 -19.25 30.15
CA VAL A 94 -5.52 -19.52 29.84
C VAL A 94 -6.35 -18.69 30.79
N TYR A 95 -7.29 -17.91 30.27
CA TYR A 95 -8.30 -17.25 31.09
C TYR A 95 -9.68 -17.38 30.45
N TYR A 96 -10.71 -17.24 31.28
CA TYR A 96 -12.06 -16.98 30.80
C TYR A 96 -12.51 -15.61 31.27
N VAL A 97 -13.49 -15.04 30.58
CA VAL A 97 -14.11 -13.78 30.98
C VAL A 97 -15.34 -14.12 31.79
N ASP A 98 -15.38 -13.66 33.04
CA ASP A 98 -16.55 -13.82 33.90
C ASP A 98 -17.75 -13.06 33.30
N PRO A 99 -18.90 -13.72 33.11
CA PRO A 99 -20.07 -13.06 32.49
C PRO A 99 -20.73 -12.02 33.41
N ILE A 100 -20.46 -12.04 34.71
CA ILE A 100 -21.07 -11.14 35.70
C ILE A 100 -20.16 -9.95 36.01
N THR A 101 -18.88 -10.21 36.24
CA THR A 101 -17.91 -9.18 36.65
C THR A 101 -17.14 -8.60 35.47
N ALA A 102 -17.26 -9.20 34.27
CA ALA A 102 -16.45 -8.90 33.08
C ALA A 102 -14.93 -8.97 33.34
N ALA A 103 -14.51 -9.61 34.42
CA ALA A 103 -13.11 -9.76 34.80
C ALA A 103 -12.49 -10.97 34.07
N ASN A 104 -11.19 -10.88 33.79
CA ASN A 104 -10.42 -12.00 33.27
C ASN A 104 -9.99 -12.89 34.43
N VAL A 105 -10.47 -14.13 34.47
CA VAL A 105 -10.09 -15.12 35.46
C VAL A 105 -9.12 -16.13 34.86
N THR A 106 -7.88 -16.12 35.33
CA THR A 106 -6.82 -17.02 34.87
C THR A 106 -7.05 -18.44 35.37
N LEU A 107 -7.23 -19.38 34.43
CA LEU A 107 -7.33 -20.82 34.68
C LEU A 107 -5.97 -21.49 34.76
N LYS A 108 -4.99 -20.98 34.01
CA LYS A 108 -3.64 -21.54 33.98
C LYS A 108 -2.63 -20.47 33.60
N LEU A 109 -1.50 -20.45 34.30
CA LEU A 109 -0.34 -19.62 33.99
C LEU A 109 0.84 -20.53 33.67
N HIS A 110 1.54 -20.24 32.59
CA HIS A 110 2.85 -20.79 32.29
C HIS A 110 3.84 -19.65 32.04
N GLY A 111 4.96 -19.70 32.75
CA GLY A 111 6.06 -18.76 32.56
C GLY A 111 6.81 -19.01 31.25
N GLN A 112 7.79 -18.14 30.97
CA GLN A 112 8.66 -18.25 29.81
C GLN A 112 9.36 -19.62 29.74
N LEU A 113 9.40 -20.19 28.54
CA LEU A 113 10.18 -21.38 28.20
C LEU A 113 11.68 -21.02 28.25
N THR A 114 12.39 -21.48 29.27
CA THR A 114 13.84 -21.29 29.43
C THR A 114 14.63 -22.50 28.91
N GLY A 115 15.84 -22.30 28.38
CA GLY A 115 16.74 -23.40 28.00
C GLY A 115 16.79 -23.78 26.52
N ASN A 116 16.77 -22.81 25.59
CA ASN A 116 16.84 -23.04 24.14
C ASN A 116 15.75 -24.00 23.61
N ASN A 117 14.52 -23.82 24.08
CA ASN A 117 13.38 -24.55 23.55
C ASN A 117 12.99 -24.00 22.19
N THR A 118 12.69 -24.88 21.24
CA THR A 118 12.19 -24.51 19.90
C THR A 118 10.79 -25.05 19.73
N LEU A 119 9.82 -24.19 19.40
CA LEU A 119 8.46 -24.59 19.04
C LEU A 119 8.27 -24.47 17.54
N THR A 120 7.78 -25.53 16.91
CA THR A 120 7.41 -25.55 15.49
C THR A 120 5.94 -25.90 15.35
N ALA A 121 5.21 -25.14 14.54
CA ALA A 121 3.78 -25.29 14.33
C ALA A 121 3.45 -25.18 12.83
N PRO A 122 2.38 -25.85 12.35
CA PRO A 122 1.94 -25.77 10.96
C PRO A 122 1.34 -24.40 10.62
N ALA A 123 0.72 -23.73 11.60
CA ALA A 123 0.21 -22.37 11.48
C ALA A 123 0.15 -21.69 12.86
N PRO A 124 0.05 -20.34 12.91
CA PRO A 124 0.04 -19.58 14.16
C PRO A 124 -1.31 -19.59 14.87
N VAL A 125 -2.39 -19.91 14.16
CA VAL A 125 -3.78 -19.85 14.65
C VAL A 125 -4.47 -21.17 14.35
N LEU A 126 -5.05 -21.77 15.38
CA LEU A 126 -5.91 -22.93 15.29
C LEU A 126 -7.37 -22.47 15.39
N THR A 127 -8.22 -22.93 14.47
CA THR A 127 -9.65 -22.59 14.47
C THR A 127 -10.49 -23.85 14.46
N PHE A 128 -11.33 -24.00 15.48
CA PHE A 128 -12.28 -25.09 15.59
C PHE A 128 -13.69 -24.59 15.24
N ASN A 129 -14.49 -25.44 14.60
CA ASN A 129 -15.91 -25.19 14.44
C ASN A 129 -16.71 -25.66 15.67
N LYS A 130 -18.01 -25.36 15.70
CA LYS A 130 -18.91 -25.75 16.80
C LYS A 130 -19.03 -27.26 17.04
N SER A 131 -18.69 -28.09 16.06
CA SER A 131 -18.68 -29.55 16.18
C SER A 131 -17.31 -30.10 16.60
N GLY A 132 -16.34 -29.22 16.90
CA GLY A 132 -15.01 -29.60 17.38
C GLY A 132 -14.03 -30.00 16.27
N PHE A 133 -14.41 -29.93 15.00
CA PHE A 133 -13.49 -30.16 13.87
C PHE A 133 -12.65 -28.92 13.60
N LEU A 134 -11.40 -29.13 13.18
CA LEU A 134 -10.51 -28.03 12.78
C LEU A 134 -10.83 -27.55 11.37
N THR A 135 -10.92 -26.24 11.20
CA THR A 135 -11.13 -25.57 9.91
C THR A 135 -9.84 -24.99 9.33
N SER A 136 -8.77 -24.91 10.12
CA SER A 136 -7.44 -24.45 9.70
C SER A 136 -6.37 -25.01 10.64
N ALA A 137 -5.12 -25.08 10.15
CA ALA A 137 -3.92 -25.41 10.93
C ALA A 137 -3.85 -26.81 11.56
N ALA A 138 -4.47 -27.81 10.94
CA ALA A 138 -4.27 -29.21 11.32
C ALA A 138 -2.81 -29.65 11.07
N GLY A 139 -2.22 -30.37 12.01
CA GLY A 139 -0.85 -30.85 11.92
C GLY A 139 -0.15 -30.97 13.28
N ASN A 140 1.19 -31.01 13.24
CA ASN A 140 2.04 -31.29 14.40
C ASN A 140 2.60 -30.02 15.03
N PHE A 141 2.32 -29.84 16.31
CA PHE A 141 2.94 -28.82 17.16
C PHE A 141 4.07 -29.49 17.94
N THR A 142 5.30 -29.19 17.54
CA THR A 142 6.49 -29.84 18.07
C THR A 142 7.23 -28.87 18.98
N LEU A 143 7.22 -29.15 20.28
CA LEU A 143 8.09 -28.49 21.24
C LEU A 143 9.35 -29.33 21.40
N CYS A 144 10.51 -28.75 21.13
CA CYS A 144 11.81 -29.36 21.35
C CYS A 144 12.52 -28.67 22.51
N ASP A 145 13.08 -29.45 23.43
CA ASP A 145 14.02 -28.99 24.45
C ASP A 145 15.46 -29.24 23.97
N GLY A 146 16.16 -28.15 23.66
CA GLY A 146 17.52 -28.20 23.14
C GLY A 146 18.56 -28.72 24.14
N LYS A 147 18.27 -28.62 25.44
CA LYS A 147 19.14 -29.06 26.55
C LYS A 147 18.93 -30.55 26.85
N LEU A 148 17.69 -31.02 26.88
CA LEU A 148 17.35 -32.40 27.19
C LEU A 148 17.37 -33.33 25.96
N LYS A 149 17.43 -32.79 24.74
CA LYS A 149 17.32 -33.56 23.48
C LYS A 149 16.03 -34.40 23.44
N LYS A 150 14.96 -33.83 23.99
CA LYS A 150 13.63 -34.42 24.06
C LYS A 150 12.62 -33.49 23.41
N SER A 151 11.65 -34.07 22.74
CA SER A 151 10.58 -33.38 22.06
C SER A 151 9.23 -33.94 22.45
N ARG A 152 8.25 -33.05 22.52
CA ARG A 152 6.83 -33.38 22.64
C ARG A 152 6.11 -32.89 21.40
N ILE A 153 5.47 -33.81 20.71
CA ILE A 153 4.71 -33.57 19.48
C ILE A 153 3.24 -33.71 19.83
N LEU A 154 2.52 -32.60 19.72
CA LEU A 154 1.07 -32.56 19.80
C LEU A 154 0.51 -32.59 18.38
N ASN A 155 0.00 -33.74 17.96
CA ASN A 155 -0.69 -33.90 16.68
C ASN A 155 -2.15 -33.50 16.86
N ILE A 156 -2.63 -32.55 16.06
CA ILE A 156 -4.03 -32.15 16.03
C ILE A 156 -4.57 -32.36 14.61
N PRO A 157 -5.24 -33.50 14.35
CA PRO A 157 -5.86 -33.80 13.06
C PRO A 157 -7.13 -32.98 12.84
N VAL A 158 -7.63 -32.92 11.59
CA VAL A 158 -8.88 -32.22 11.25
C VAL A 158 -10.11 -32.66 12.05
N THR A 159 -10.08 -33.88 12.60
CA THR A 159 -11.11 -34.42 13.51
C THR A 159 -11.14 -33.74 14.87
N GLY A 160 -10.16 -32.87 15.17
CA GLY A 160 -10.09 -32.06 16.37
C GLY A 160 -9.62 -32.78 17.62
N ARG A 161 -9.39 -34.09 17.57
CA ARG A 161 -8.93 -34.88 18.72
C ARG A 161 -7.40 -34.81 18.85
N PRO A 162 -6.85 -34.11 19.85
CA PRO A 162 -5.40 -34.02 20.03
C PRO A 162 -4.81 -35.35 20.49
N ALA A 163 -3.61 -35.66 20.00
CA ALA A 163 -2.80 -36.78 20.47
C ALA A 163 -1.39 -36.29 20.80
N LEU A 164 -0.80 -36.82 21.88
CA LEU A 164 0.56 -36.50 22.30
C LEU A 164 1.49 -37.65 21.97
N THR A 165 2.66 -37.33 21.44
CA THR A 165 3.75 -38.27 21.21
C THR A 165 5.06 -37.65 21.69
N GLU A 166 5.91 -38.44 22.31
CA GLU A 166 7.24 -37.99 22.73
C GLU A 166 8.28 -38.52 21.74
N ASN A 167 9.31 -37.71 21.47
CA ASN A 167 10.40 -38.06 20.58
C ASN A 167 11.70 -37.43 21.06
N THR A 168 12.80 -37.67 20.35
CA THR A 168 14.01 -36.87 20.47
C THR A 168 13.99 -35.71 19.47
N CYS A 169 14.70 -34.65 19.82
CA CYS A 169 15.18 -33.65 18.89
C CYS A 169 16.71 -33.55 19.04
#